data_AF-A0A2L0H1K8-F1
#
_entry.id   AF-A0A2L0H1K8-F1
#
_cell.length_a   1.000
_cell.length_b   1.000
_cell.length_c   1.000
_cell.angle_alpha   90.00
_cell.angle_beta   90.00
_cell.angle_gamma   90.00
#
_symmetry.space_group_name_H-M   'P 1'
#
loop_
_entity.id
_entity.type
_entity.pdbx_description
1 polymer ?
#
loop_
_entity_poly.entity_id
_entity_poly.type
_entity_poly.pdbx_seq_one_letter_code
_entity_poly.pdbx_strand_id
1 'polypeptide(L)'
;MIPRFSGRAEETFEKALAYCDAFAKETDVARWSELNWRFHSCLYEDAQRPFLVNTIRSVNDRLERYLRVQLTLSKGQQTADREHRQILNACRDMDEEKAADLLYAHIMNACKSLLKHLPAKKTADR
;
A
#
# COMPACT_ATOMS: atom_id res chain seq x y z
N MET A 1 1.24 25.66 -16.72
CA MET A 1 0.92 24.68 -17.77
C MET A 1 1.44 23.33 -17.28
N ILE A 2 0.58 22.48 -16.74
CA ILE A 2 0.96 21.20 -16.14
C ILE A 2 1.24 20.22 -17.30
N PRO A 3 2.36 19.47 -17.29
CA PRO A 3 2.71 18.59 -18.41
C PRO A 3 1.69 17.46 -18.52
N ARG A 4 1.09 17.33 -19.71
CA ARG A 4 0.30 16.17 -20.13
C ARG A 4 1.09 14.91 -19.81
N PHE A 5 0.48 13.95 -19.11
CA PHE A 5 1.07 12.64 -18.80
C PHE A 5 1.90 12.12 -19.99
N SER A 6 3.20 11.99 -19.77
CA SER A 6 4.08 11.29 -20.71
C SER A 6 3.65 9.83 -20.79
N GLY A 7 3.83 9.15 -21.93
CA GLY A 7 3.37 7.76 -22.13
C GLY A 7 3.84 6.73 -21.09
N ARG A 8 4.82 7.07 -20.25
CA ARG A 8 5.22 6.26 -19.08
C ARG A 8 4.16 6.19 -17.97
N ALA A 9 3.36 7.24 -17.76
CA ALA A 9 2.39 7.26 -16.68
C ALA A 9 1.21 6.30 -16.92
N GLU A 10 0.81 6.12 -18.18
CA GLU A 10 -0.23 5.14 -18.53
C GLU A 10 0.25 3.70 -18.23
N GLU A 11 1.47 3.37 -18.63
CA GLU A 11 2.10 2.07 -18.32
C GLU A 11 2.19 1.82 -16.80
N THR A 12 2.53 2.85 -16.02
CA THR A 12 2.54 2.79 -14.56
C THR A 12 1.16 2.46 -14.00
N PHE A 13 0.10 3.14 -14.48
CA PHE A 13 -1.26 2.91 -13.99
C PHE A 13 -1.81 1.53 -14.39
N GLU A 14 -1.48 1.04 -15.58
CA GLU A 14 -1.81 -0.33 -15.99
C GLU A 14 -1.14 -1.37 -15.08
N LYS A 15 0.16 -1.19 -14.78
CA LYS A 15 0.88 -2.05 -13.83
C LYS A 15 0.26 -1.99 -12.44
N ALA A 16 -0.05 -0.81 -11.94
CA ALA A 16 -0.68 -0.63 -10.62
C ALA A 16 -2.04 -1.34 -10.54
N LEU A 17 -2.85 -1.24 -11.59
CA LEU A 17 -4.13 -1.94 -11.68
C LEU A 17 -3.95 -3.47 -11.70
N ALA A 18 -2.98 -3.97 -12.47
CA ALA A 18 -2.66 -5.39 -12.50
C ALA A 18 -2.22 -5.91 -11.12
N TYR A 19 -1.46 -5.13 -10.35
CA TYR A 19 -1.12 -5.48 -8.97
C TYR A 19 -2.33 -5.45 -8.03
N CYS A 20 -3.28 -4.52 -8.19
CA CYS A 20 -4.54 -4.55 -7.44
C CYS A 20 -5.32 -5.83 -7.72
N ASP A 21 -5.48 -6.18 -9.00
CA ASP A 21 -6.22 -7.38 -9.41
C ASP A 21 -5.55 -8.68 -8.93
N ALA A 22 -4.22 -8.75 -9.00
CA ALA A 22 -3.46 -9.86 -8.44
C ALA A 22 -3.62 -9.94 -6.92
N PHE A 23 -3.49 -8.80 -6.21
CA PHE A 23 -3.66 -8.73 -4.76
C PHE A 23 -5.06 -9.17 -4.33
N ALA A 24 -6.12 -8.75 -5.03
CA ALA A 24 -7.50 -9.09 -4.70
C ALA A 24 -7.83 -10.58 -4.85
N LYS A 25 -7.14 -11.28 -5.76
CA LYS A 25 -7.35 -12.71 -6.05
C LYS A 25 -6.39 -13.62 -5.29
N GLU A 26 -5.35 -13.07 -4.68
CA GLU A 26 -4.31 -13.85 -4.02
C GLU A 26 -4.80 -14.50 -2.73
N THR A 27 -4.55 -15.79 -2.58
CA THR A 27 -4.91 -16.57 -1.39
C THR A 27 -3.68 -16.90 -0.53
N ASP A 28 -2.49 -16.82 -1.10
CA ASP A 28 -1.25 -17.02 -0.36
C ASP A 28 -0.86 -15.76 0.44
N VAL A 29 -0.99 -15.86 1.76
CA VAL A 29 -0.57 -14.83 2.72
C VAL A 29 0.90 -14.44 2.55
N ALA A 30 1.74 -15.37 2.07
CA ALA A 30 3.16 -15.12 1.77
C ALA A 30 3.36 -14.16 0.58
N ARG A 31 2.34 -13.94 -0.25
CA ARG A 31 2.42 -13.05 -1.43
C ARG A 31 1.76 -11.69 -1.23
N TRP A 32 0.92 -11.53 -0.23
CA TRP A 32 0.23 -10.25 0.02
C TRP A 32 1.20 -9.08 0.24
N SER A 33 2.29 -9.25 1.01
CA SER A 33 3.25 -8.15 1.24
C SER A 33 4.00 -7.76 -0.02
N GLU A 34 4.35 -8.74 -0.86
CA GLU A 34 5.01 -8.51 -2.14
C GLU A 34 4.10 -7.70 -3.07
N LEU A 35 2.85 -8.15 -3.26
CA LEU A 35 1.89 -7.49 -4.13
C LEU A 35 1.53 -6.08 -3.64
N ASN A 36 1.40 -5.91 -2.31
CA ASN A 36 1.24 -4.60 -1.68
C ASN A 36 2.42 -3.67 -2.02
N TRP A 37 3.65 -4.15 -1.84
CA TRP A 37 4.85 -3.38 -2.17
C TRP A 37 4.88 -3.01 -3.65
N ARG A 38 4.60 -3.96 -4.56
CA ARG A 38 4.62 -3.74 -6.01
C ARG A 38 3.60 -2.70 -6.46
N PHE A 39 2.39 -2.72 -5.88
CA PHE A 39 1.39 -1.68 -6.11
C PHE A 39 1.92 -0.29 -5.75
N HIS A 40 2.41 -0.11 -4.53
CA HIS A 40 2.91 1.20 -4.09
C HIS A 40 4.18 1.64 -4.82
N SER A 41 5.15 0.74 -4.99
CA SER A 41 6.47 1.10 -5.52
C SER A 41 6.40 1.55 -6.97
N CYS A 42 5.53 0.95 -7.80
CA CYS A 42 5.39 1.37 -9.19
C CYS A 42 4.88 2.81 -9.31
N LEU A 43 4.00 3.25 -8.40
CA LEU A 43 3.55 4.65 -8.35
C LEU A 43 4.66 5.62 -7.91
N TYR A 44 5.59 5.17 -7.05
CA TYR A 44 6.69 6.00 -6.55
C TYR A 44 7.84 6.14 -7.55
N GLU A 45 8.05 5.15 -8.43
CA GLU A 45 9.16 5.12 -9.38
C GLU A 45 9.13 6.30 -10.36
N ASP A 46 7.94 6.76 -10.74
CA ASP A 46 7.74 7.91 -11.63
C ASP A 46 8.21 9.24 -11.02
N ALA A 47 8.33 9.33 -9.69
CA ALA A 47 8.86 10.52 -9.01
C ALA A 47 10.38 10.70 -9.22
N GLN A 48 11.08 9.69 -9.74
CA GLN A 48 12.53 9.71 -9.99
C GLN A 48 13.36 10.09 -8.75
N ARG A 49 12.93 9.65 -7.56
CA ARG A 49 13.63 9.85 -6.27
C ARG A 49 14.18 8.54 -5.70
N PRO A 50 15.24 7.94 -6.30
CA PRO A 50 15.70 6.60 -5.95
C PRO A 50 16.12 6.45 -4.48
N PHE A 51 16.75 7.47 -3.88
CA PHE A 51 17.12 7.45 -2.46
C PHE A 51 15.89 7.34 -1.54
N LEU A 52 14.83 8.11 -1.83
CA LEU A 52 13.60 8.08 -1.05
C LEU A 52 12.88 6.74 -1.22
N VAL A 53 12.74 6.23 -2.45
CA VAL A 53 12.13 4.92 -2.72
C VAL A 53 12.85 3.81 -1.97
N ASN A 54 14.19 3.83 -1.93
CA ASN A 54 14.98 2.86 -1.18
C ASN A 54 14.79 2.97 0.35
N THR A 55 14.59 4.18 0.86
CA THR A 55 14.28 4.40 2.28
C THR A 55 12.91 3.82 2.62
N ILE A 56 11.89 4.08 1.79
CA ILE A 56 10.54 3.51 1.96
C ILE A 56 10.61 1.97 1.89
N ARG A 57 11.35 1.41 0.93
CA ARG A 57 11.55 -0.04 0.81
C ARG A 57 12.14 -0.64 2.08
N SER A 58 13.20 -0.02 2.62
CA SER A 58 13.87 -0.49 3.83
C SER A 58 12.95 -0.50 5.05
N VAL A 59 12.01 0.45 5.11
CA VAL A 59 10.97 0.47 6.15
C VAL A 59 9.94 -0.64 5.89
N ASN A 60 9.45 -0.77 4.65
CA ASN A 60 8.48 -1.79 4.27
C ASN A 60 8.97 -3.22 4.54
N ASP A 61 10.22 -3.53 4.22
CA ASP A 61 10.83 -4.85 4.45
C ASP A 61 10.85 -5.23 5.94
N ARG A 62 10.98 -4.25 6.84
CA ARG A 62 10.91 -4.48 8.30
C ARG A 62 9.47 -4.66 8.78
N LEU A 63 8.51 -4.09 8.06
CA LEU A 63 7.10 -4.09 8.41
C LEU A 63 6.30 -5.23 7.78
N GLU A 64 6.83 -5.91 6.76
CA GLU A 64 6.07 -6.87 5.96
C GLU A 64 5.46 -8.01 6.81
N ARG A 65 6.17 -8.50 7.82
CA ARG A 65 5.64 -9.52 8.75
C ARG A 65 4.40 -9.03 9.52
N TYR A 66 4.34 -7.74 9.87
CA TYR A 66 3.21 -7.15 10.56
C TYR A 66 2.02 -6.94 9.62
N LEU A 67 2.29 -6.60 8.35
CA LEU A 67 1.25 -6.52 7.31
C LEU A 67 0.58 -7.88 7.10
N ARG A 68 1.35 -8.97 6.99
CA ARG A 68 0.82 -10.34 6.87
C ARG A 68 -0.10 -10.68 8.04
N VAL A 69 0.34 -10.40 9.27
CA VAL A 69 -0.44 -10.59 10.50
C VAL A 69 -1.71 -9.74 10.47
N GLN A 70 -1.60 -8.46 10.12
CA GLN A 70 -2.73 -7.54 10.05
C GLN A 70 -3.80 -8.02 9.07
N LEU A 71 -3.43 -8.36 7.83
CA LEU A 71 -4.35 -8.81 6.80
C LEU A 71 -5.03 -10.13 7.19
N THR A 72 -4.27 -11.05 7.80
CA THR A 72 -4.79 -12.35 8.26
C THR A 72 -5.81 -12.17 9.39
N LEU A 73 -5.46 -11.42 10.44
CA LEU A 73 -6.31 -11.27 11.62
C LEU A 73 -7.58 -10.46 11.34
N SER A 74 -7.48 -9.44 10.50
CA SER A 74 -8.61 -8.55 10.19
C SER A 74 -9.47 -9.02 9.02
N LYS A 75 -9.06 -10.07 8.28
CA LYS A 75 -9.60 -10.39 6.95
C LYS A 75 -9.60 -9.14 6.04
N GLY A 76 -8.54 -8.34 6.15
CA GLY A 76 -8.48 -6.97 5.64
C GLY A 76 -8.22 -6.83 4.14
N GLN A 77 -8.00 -7.93 3.42
CA GLN A 77 -7.62 -7.92 2.00
C GLN A 77 -8.61 -7.15 1.11
N GLN A 78 -9.92 -7.37 1.28
CA GLN A 78 -10.95 -6.67 0.50
C GLN A 78 -10.96 -5.16 0.78
N THR A 79 -10.71 -4.77 2.03
CA THR A 79 -10.60 -3.35 2.41
C THR A 79 -9.36 -2.72 1.78
N ALA A 80 -8.22 -3.41 1.85
CA ALA A 80 -6.97 -2.93 1.25
C ALA A 80 -7.07 -2.81 -0.28
N ASP A 81 -7.67 -3.77 -0.99
CA ASP A 81 -7.90 -3.66 -2.44
C ASP A 81 -8.77 -2.43 -2.79
N ARG A 82 -9.86 -2.21 -2.04
CA ARG A 82 -10.70 -1.03 -2.24
C ARG A 82 -9.90 0.27 -2.06
N GLU A 83 -9.09 0.35 -1.00
CA GLU A 83 -8.25 1.51 -0.72
C GLU A 83 -7.17 1.71 -1.79
N HIS A 84 -6.52 0.64 -2.27
CA HIS A 84 -5.57 0.71 -3.38
C HIS A 84 -6.21 1.29 -4.64
N ARG A 85 -7.42 0.85 -5.00
CA ARG A 85 -8.15 1.37 -6.16
C ARG A 85 -8.52 2.84 -6.00
N GLN A 86 -8.86 3.28 -4.78
CA GLN A 86 -9.12 4.70 -4.49
C GLN A 86 -7.87 5.55 -4.67
N ILE A 87 -6.71 5.08 -4.17
CA ILE A 87 -5.42 5.75 -4.35
C ILE A 87 -5.07 5.85 -5.84
N LEU A 88 -5.17 4.73 -6.58
CA LEU A 88 -4.88 4.69 -8.01
C LEU A 88 -5.74 5.67 -8.81
N ASN A 89 -7.04 5.73 -8.50
CA ASN A 89 -7.96 6.66 -9.18
C ASN A 89 -7.59 8.12 -8.88
N ALA A 90 -7.26 8.47 -7.62
CA ALA A 90 -6.81 9.81 -7.29
C ALA A 90 -5.51 10.19 -8.04
N CYS A 91 -4.57 9.24 -8.18
CA CYS A 91 -3.37 9.46 -8.99
C CYS A 91 -3.69 9.69 -10.49
N ARG A 92 -4.64 8.93 -11.06
CA ARG A 92 -5.10 9.11 -12.45
C ARG A 92 -5.77 10.46 -12.67
N ASP A 93 -6.54 10.91 -11.69
CA ASP A 93 -7.22 12.22 -11.72
C ASP A 93 -6.25 13.40 -11.49
N MET A 94 -4.96 13.14 -11.25
CA MET A 94 -3.93 14.13 -10.86
C MET A 94 -4.30 14.90 -9.58
N ASP A 95 -5.09 14.29 -8.70
CA ASP A 95 -5.47 14.87 -7.41
C ASP A 95 -4.45 14.47 -6.34
N GLU A 96 -3.34 15.21 -6.31
CA GLU A 96 -2.18 14.93 -5.46
C GLU A 96 -2.49 14.99 -3.96
N GLU A 97 -3.31 15.96 -3.53
CA GLU A 97 -3.73 16.11 -2.14
C GLU A 97 -4.59 14.91 -1.71
N LYS A 98 -5.59 14.56 -2.51
CA LYS A 98 -6.45 13.40 -2.24
C LYS A 98 -5.68 12.09 -2.27
N ALA A 99 -4.75 11.92 -3.21
CA ALA A 99 -3.92 10.72 -3.26
C ALA A 99 -3.06 10.57 -1.99
N ALA A 100 -2.46 11.68 -1.51
CA ALA A 100 -1.69 11.69 -0.28
C ALA A 100 -2.56 11.39 0.95
N ASP A 101 -3.74 11.99 1.05
CA ASP A 101 -4.68 11.76 2.15
C ASP A 101 -5.17 10.31 2.20
N LEU A 102 -5.52 9.74 1.04
CA LEU A 102 -5.94 8.34 0.94
C LEU A 102 -4.81 7.38 1.31
N LEU A 103 -3.58 7.65 0.86
CA LEU A 103 -2.42 6.84 1.23
C LEU A 103 -2.13 6.90 2.73
N TYR A 104 -2.19 8.09 3.32
CA TYR A 104 -2.01 8.27 4.76
C TYR A 104 -3.10 7.52 5.54
N ALA A 105 -4.37 7.68 5.15
CA ALA A 105 -5.49 7.00 5.77
C ALA A 105 -5.34 5.47 5.68
N HIS A 106 -4.96 4.95 4.51
CA HIS A 106 -4.70 3.52 4.28
C HIS A 106 -3.67 2.97 5.27
N ILE A 107 -2.49 3.60 5.37
CA ILE A 107 -1.42 3.18 6.27
C ILE A 107 -1.88 3.24 7.73
N MET A 108 -2.52 4.33 8.13
CA MET A 108 -2.96 4.52 9.51
C MET A 108 -4.10 3.58 9.90
N ASN A 109 -5.01 3.25 8.98
CA ASN A 109 -6.08 2.29 9.19
C ASN A 109 -5.53 0.87 9.35
N ALA A 110 -4.55 0.47 8.53
CA ALA A 110 -3.85 -0.80 8.69
C ALA A 110 -3.15 -0.88 10.07
N CYS A 111 -2.45 0.17 10.48
CA CYS A 111 -1.82 0.26 11.81
C CYS A 111 -2.84 0.12 12.95
N LYS A 112 -3.95 0.88 12.92
CA LYS A 112 -5.02 0.80 13.91
C LYS A 112 -5.64 -0.60 13.95
N SER A 113 -5.88 -1.19 12.78
CA SER A 113 -6.41 -2.55 12.66
C SER A 113 -5.46 -3.57 13.29
N LEU A 114 -4.16 -3.51 13.02
CA LEU A 114 -3.18 -4.40 13.63
C LEU A 114 -3.20 -4.28 15.15
N LEU A 115 -3.11 -3.07 15.69
CA LEU A 115 -3.09 -2.82 17.13
C LEU A 115 -4.35 -3.34 17.83
N LYS A 116 -5.52 -3.28 17.18
CA LYS A 116 -6.77 -3.82 17.71
C LYS A 116 -6.76 -5.36 17.86
N HIS A 117 -5.99 -6.06 17.03
CA HIS A 117 -5.91 -7.52 17.03
C HIS A 117 -4.68 -8.07 17.75
N LEU A 118 -3.72 -7.21 18.13
CA LEU A 118 -2.62 -7.61 18.99
C LEU A 118 -3.13 -7.76 20.43
N PRO A 119 -2.72 -8.82 21.15
CA PRO A 119 -3.09 -8.98 22.54
C PRO A 119 -2.57 -7.78 23.33
N ALA A 120 -3.41 -7.23 24.21
CA ALA A 120 -2.99 -6.20 25.16
C ALA A 120 -1.74 -6.71 25.90
N LYS A 121 -0.73 -5.84 26.02
CA LYS A 121 0.48 -6.15 26.77
C LYS A 121 0.04 -6.63 28.15
N LYS A 122 0.27 -7.91 28.49
CA LYS A 122 0.17 -8.35 29.87
C LYS A 122 1.12 -7.44 30.63
N THR A 123 0.58 -6.52 31.43
CA THR A 123 1.35 -5.88 32.49
C THR A 123 1.96 -7.02 33.28
N ALA A 124 3.28 -7.18 33.17
CA ALA A 124 4.01 -8.09 34.04
C ALA A 124 3.78 -7.54 35.46
N ASP A 125 2.92 -8.22 36.20
CA ASP A 125 2.78 -8.02 37.63
C ASP A 125 4.17 -8.29 38.22
N ARG A 126 4.77 -7.26 38.83
CA ARG A 126 6.04 -7.34 39.53
C ARG A 126 5.76 -7.42 41.02
#